data_AF-A0A4R3S683-F1
#
_entry.id   AF-A0A4R3S683-F1
#
_cell.length_a   1.000
_cell.length_b   1.000
_cell.length_c   1.000
_cell.angle_alpha   90.00
_cell.angle_beta   90.00
_cell.angle_gamma   90.00
#
_symmetry.space_group_name_H-M   'P 1'
#
loop_
_entity.id
_entity.type
_entity.pdbx_description
1 polymer ?
#
loop_
_entity_poly.entity_id
_entity_poly.type
_entity_poly.pdbx_seq_one_letter_code
_entity_poly.pdbx_strand_id
1 'polypeptide(L)' 'STDLSVHSPERLLEVAAELNGRPRKTLDYRSPAEAFEQLLSDPKQPPVATTP' A
#
# COMPACT_ATOMS: atom_id res chain seq x y z
N SER A 1 15.66 5.19 -7.99
CA SER A 1 15.05 3.86 -8.05
C SER A 1 15.95 2.91 -7.29
N THR A 2 15.40 2.13 -6.36
CA THR A 2 16.16 1.12 -5.60
C THR A 2 15.93 -0.23 -6.25
N ASP A 3 17.01 -0.93 -6.62
CA ASP A 3 16.91 -2.29 -7.15
C ASP A 3 16.60 -3.28 -6.03
N LEU A 4 15.46 -3.97 -6.13
CA LEU A 4 14.98 -4.95 -5.16
C LEU A 4 15.37 -6.39 -5.53
N SER A 5 15.91 -6.63 -6.74
CA SER A 5 16.26 -7.97 -7.23
C SER A 5 17.39 -8.63 -6.43
N VAL A 6 18.13 -7.84 -5.65
CA VAL A 6 19.17 -8.31 -4.71
C VAL A 6 18.61 -9.08 -3.52
N HIS A 7 17.29 -8.99 -3.26
CA HIS A 7 16.63 -9.66 -2.14
C HIS A 7 15.84 -10.89 -2.63
N SER A 8 15.74 -11.91 -1.78
CA SER A 8 14.90 -13.07 -2.10
C SER A 8 13.42 -12.69 -2.11
N PRO A 9 12.60 -13.37 -2.93
CA PRO A 9 11.15 -13.13 -2.96
C PRO A 9 10.49 -13.27 -1.58
N GLU A 10 10.92 -14.26 -0.78
CA GLU A 10 10.37 -14.51 0.56
C GLU A 10 10.64 -13.34 1.49
N ARG A 11 11.84 -12.76 1.42
CA ARG A 11 12.20 -11.61 2.24
C ARG A 11 11.40 -10.37 1.84
N LEU A 12 11.19 -10.17 0.53
CA LEU A 12 10.37 -9.06 0.04
C LEU A 12 8.90 -9.21 0.48
N LEU A 13 8.37 -10.44 0.46
CA LEU A 13 7.02 -10.73 0.94
C LEU A 13 6.87 -10.46 2.44
N GLU A 14 7.83 -10.88 3.25
CA GLU A 14 7.84 -10.63 4.69
C GLU A 14 7.85 -9.11 4.99
N VAL A 15 8.74 -8.37 4.33
CA VAL A 15 8.82 -6.90 4.47
C VAL A 15 7.52 -6.25 4.00
N ALA A 16 6.95 -6.69 2.88
CA ALA A 16 5.68 -6.16 2.38
C ALA A 16 4.54 -6.40 3.39
N ALA A 17 4.42 -7.60 3.94
CA ALA A 17 3.41 -7.93 4.95
C ALA A 17 3.56 -7.04 6.19
N GLU A 18 4.79 -6.86 6.66
CA GLU A 18 5.09 -6.02 7.81
C GLU A 18 4.73 -4.54 7.53
N LEU A 19 5.16 -4.00 6.40
CA LEU A 19 4.89 -2.60 6.04
C LEU A 19 3.41 -2.33 5.81
N ASN A 20 2.71 -3.27 5.18
CA ASN A 20 1.28 -3.13 4.86
C ASN A 20 0.37 -3.37 6.07
N GLY A 21 0.85 -4.08 7.10
CA GLY A 21 0.11 -4.29 8.36
C GLY A 21 0.36 -3.21 9.42
N ARG A 22 1.38 -2.36 9.27
CA ARG A 22 1.72 -1.33 10.27
C ARG A 22 0.73 -0.15 10.26
N PRO A 23 0.15 0.24 11.41
CA PRO A 23 -0.76 1.38 11.49
C PRO A 23 -0.06 2.70 11.16
N ARG A 24 -0.69 3.55 10.35
CA ARG A 24 -0.13 4.84 9.93
C ARG A 24 -1.00 6.00 10.41
N LYS A 25 -0.40 6.97 11.10
CA LYS A 25 -1.09 8.19 11.57
C LYS A 25 -1.79 8.96 10.45
N THR A 26 -1.21 8.97 9.24
CA THR A 26 -1.78 9.62 8.06
C THR A 26 -3.04 8.93 7.52
N LEU A 27 -3.29 7.67 7.91
CA LEU A 27 -4.47 6.89 7.56
C LEU A 27 -5.42 6.75 8.76
N ASP A 28 -5.41 7.72 9.69
CA ASP A 28 -6.13 7.65 10.96
C ASP A 28 -5.76 6.41 11.79
N TYR A 29 -4.48 6.02 11.75
CA TYR A 29 -3.94 4.82 12.38
C TYR A 29 -4.41 3.48 11.79
N ARG A 30 -5.09 3.47 10.64
CA ARG A 30 -5.30 2.24 9.86
C ARG A 30 -4.01 1.76 9.21
N SER A 31 -3.95 0.47 8.92
CA SER A 31 -2.87 -0.12 8.13
C SER A 31 -3.06 0.20 6.63
N PRO A 32 -1.96 0.26 5.84
CA PRO A 32 -2.06 0.41 4.39
C PRO A 32 -2.95 -0.65 3.72
N ALA A 33 -2.91 -1.90 4.20
CA ALA A 33 -3.77 -2.97 3.68
C ALA A 33 -5.26 -2.65 3.88
N GLU A 34 -5.66 -2.24 5.09
CA GLU A 34 -7.07 -1.90 5.38
C GLU A 34 -7.56 -0.70 4.57
N ALA A 35 -6.74 0.35 4.44
CA ALA A 35 -7.10 1.53 3.65
C ALA A 35 -7.24 1.20 2.16
N PHE A 36 -6.42 0.28 1.64
CA PHE A 36 -6.51 -0.18 0.26
C PHE A 36 -7.78 -1.00 0.01
N GLU A 37 -8.11 -1.94 0.88
CA GLU A 37 -9.36 -2.72 0.78
C GLU A 37 -10.60 -1.83 0.81
N GLN A 38 -10.59 -0.77 1.64
CA GLN A 38 -11.68 0.21 1.67
C GLN A 38 -11.81 0.98 0.36
N LEU A 39 -10.71 1.35 -0.27
CA LEU A 39 -10.72 2.04 -1.57
C LEU A 39 -11.26 1.14 -2.69
N LEU A 40 -10.93 -0.15 -2.66
CA LEU A 40 -11.46 -1.13 -3.61
C LEU A 40 -12.96 -1.39 -3.40
N SER A 41 -13.40 -1.39 -2.14
CA SER A 41 -14.79 -1.68 -1.77
C SER A 41 -15.75 -0.51 -2.01
N ASP A 42 -15.27 0.73 -1.84
CA ASP A 42 -16.02 1.96 -2.09
C ASP A 42 -15.15 2.92 -2.93
N PRO A 43 -15.16 2.79 -4.27
CA PRO A 43 -14.42 3.67 -5.17
C PRO A 43 -15.11 5.03 -5.25
N LYS A 44 -15.13 5.75 -4.12
CA LYS A 44 -15.78 7.05 -3.95
C LYS A 44 -14.96 8.21 -4.53
N GLN A 45 -13.72 7.96 -4.97
CA GLN A 45 -12.83 9.00 -5.47
C GLN A 45 -12.96 9.14 -6.99
N PRO A 46 -13.20 10.37 -7.51
CA PRO A 46 -13.11 10.63 -8.94
C PRO A 46 -11.66 10.37 -9.41
N PRO A 47 -11.45 10.01 -10.69
CA PRO A 47 -10.12 9.73 -11.22
C PRO A 47 -9.19 10.91 -10.92
N VAL A 48 -8.07 10.62 -10.25
CA VAL A 48 -6.96 11.57 -10.10
C VAL A 48 -6.58 12.09 -11.48
N ALA A 49 -6.27 13.38 -11.55
CA ALA A 49 -6.14 14.16 -12.78
C ALA A 49 -5.57 13.36 -13.96
N THR A 50 -6.43 13.02 -14.91
CA THR A 50 -6.01 12.52 -16.22
C THR A 50 -5.48 13.72 -16.99
N THR A 51 -4.17 13.95 -16.91
CA THR A 51 -3.49 14.92 -17.78
C THR A 51 -3.60 14.44 -19.23
N PRO A 52 -4.08 15.29 -20.17
CA PRO A 52 -4.16 14.98 -21.59
C PRO A 52 -2.79 14.91 -22.27
#